data_AF-A0A1I4SIX1-F1
#
_entry.id   AF-A0A1I4SIX1-F1
#
_cell.length_a   1.000
_cell.length_b   1.000
_cell.length_c   1.000
_cell.angle_alpha   90.00
_cell.angle_beta   90.00
_cell.angle_gamma   90.00
#
_symmetry.space_group_name_H-M   'P 1'
#
loop_
_entity.id
_entity.type
_entity.pdbx_description
1 polymer ?
#
loop_
_entity_poly.entity_id
_entity_poly.type
_entity_poly.pdbx_seq_one_letter_code
_entity_poly.pdbx_strand_id
1 'polypeptide(L)'
;MTKHAVVSFLRLRRKLRDIGGVLHGLSTSIRCARRAAVRLEAGTPFDQARAVRFRRLLEEMDVLWQQGLDQRSELGSALLELAPDFDLATTPGERFELLNINVADRADIGERNGLVMLVAGYVLEDSAERRRQEFNDGPLFNAVHLLIVLKMSATAAGRAATDKIFTEVFGEDAFQPPAPKKTCLTLVGAPTTQPGEK
;
A
#
# COMPACT_ATOMS: atom_id res chain seq x y z
N MET A 1 -23.87 18.78 18.37
CA MET A 1 -22.81 18.62 17.34
C MET A 1 -22.06 17.30 17.44
N THR A 2 -21.76 16.78 18.64
CA THR A 2 -20.99 15.54 18.87
C THR A 2 -21.48 14.29 18.11
N LYS A 3 -22.80 14.02 18.07
CA LYS A 3 -23.34 12.86 17.33
C LYS A 3 -23.07 12.88 15.82
N HIS A 4 -22.88 14.06 15.23
CA HIS A 4 -22.61 14.19 13.80
C HIS A 4 -21.22 13.66 13.43
N ALA A 5 -20.20 13.96 14.25
CA ALA A 5 -18.83 13.54 13.98
C ALA A 5 -18.68 12.01 14.00
N VAL A 6 -19.29 11.35 15.00
CA VAL A 6 -19.28 9.88 15.11
C VAL A 6 -20.00 9.22 13.92
N VAL A 7 -21.16 9.72 13.51
CA VAL A 7 -21.89 9.19 12.35
C VAL A 7 -21.09 9.38 11.06
N SER A 8 -20.48 10.55 10.88
CA SER A 8 -19.60 10.82 9.73
C SER A 8 -18.40 9.88 9.71
N PHE A 9 -17.79 9.61 10.87
CA PHE A 9 -16.68 8.66 11.01
C PHE A 9 -17.11 7.25 10.59
N LEU A 10 -18.23 6.75 11.10
CA LEU A 10 -18.74 5.42 10.76
C LEU A 10 -19.05 5.28 9.26
N ARG A 11 -19.63 6.32 8.65
CA ARG A 11 -19.87 6.36 7.20
C ARG A 11 -18.57 6.35 6.42
N LEU A 12 -17.58 7.13 6.85
CA LEU A 12 -16.28 7.22 6.20
C LEU A 12 -15.52 5.90 6.28
N ARG A 13 -15.50 5.28 7.47
CA ARG A 13 -14.94 3.96 7.72
C ARG A 13 -15.55 2.89 6.82
N ARG A 14 -16.89 2.89 6.68
CA ARG A 14 -17.58 1.98 5.76
C ARG A 14 -17.14 2.18 4.31
N LYS A 15 -17.12 3.43 3.82
CA LYS A 15 -16.67 3.74 2.45
C LYS A 15 -15.23 3.30 2.20
N LEU A 16 -14.34 3.49 3.18
CA LEU A 16 -12.96 3.06 3.09
C LEU A 16 -12.83 1.53 3.03
N ARG A 17 -13.64 0.79 3.79
CA ARG A 17 -13.73 -0.68 3.68
C ARG A 17 -14.19 -1.12 2.29
N ASP A 18 -15.24 -0.49 1.76
CA ASP A 18 -15.79 -0.81 0.43
C ASP A 18 -14.72 -0.59 -0.66
N ILE A 19 -14.03 0.56 -0.64
CA ILE A 19 -12.92 0.86 -1.56
C ILE A 19 -11.73 -0.07 -1.36
N GLY A 20 -11.41 -0.43 -0.12
CA GLY A 20 -10.40 -1.43 0.21
C GLY A 20 -10.69 -2.77 -0.47
N GLY A 21 -11.95 -3.24 -0.41
CA GLY A 21 -12.40 -4.46 -1.07
C GLY A 21 -12.30 -4.38 -2.59
N VAL A 22 -12.74 -3.28 -3.20
CA VAL A 22 -12.63 -3.05 -4.65
C VAL A 22 -11.17 -3.09 -5.10
N LEU A 23 -10.29 -2.34 -4.43
CA LEU A 23 -8.87 -2.31 -4.76
C LEU A 23 -8.24 -3.69 -4.55
N HIS A 24 -8.52 -4.40 -3.46
CA HIS A 24 -8.00 -5.76 -3.28
C HIS A 24 -8.41 -6.71 -4.43
N GLY A 25 -9.68 -6.65 -4.85
CA GLY A 25 -10.20 -7.41 -5.99
C GLY A 25 -9.51 -7.05 -7.31
N LEU A 26 -9.33 -5.75 -7.58
CA LEU A 26 -8.60 -5.26 -8.76
C LEU A 26 -7.15 -5.72 -8.75
N SER A 27 -6.44 -5.60 -7.62
CA SER A 27 -5.03 -6.04 -7.50
C SER A 27 -4.87 -7.53 -7.83
N THR A 28 -5.76 -8.35 -7.29
CA THR A 28 -5.78 -9.80 -7.54
C THR A 28 -6.03 -10.08 -9.03
N SER A 29 -7.01 -9.40 -9.61
CA SER A 29 -7.38 -9.58 -11.01
C SER A 29 -6.28 -9.12 -11.98
N ILE A 30 -5.66 -7.96 -11.72
CA ILE A 30 -4.49 -7.45 -12.45
C ILE A 30 -3.35 -8.46 -12.40
N ARG A 31 -3.05 -9.00 -11.20
CA ARG A 31 -1.99 -10.01 -11.02
C ARG A 31 -2.26 -11.26 -11.84
N CYS A 32 -3.50 -11.77 -11.82
CA CYS A 32 -3.91 -12.92 -12.61
C CYS A 32 -3.82 -12.66 -14.11
N ALA A 33 -4.33 -11.52 -14.58
CA ALA A 33 -4.28 -11.12 -15.99
C ALA A 33 -2.84 -10.93 -16.49
N ARG A 34 -1.95 -10.31 -15.70
CA ARG A 34 -0.52 -10.19 -16.02
C ARG A 34 0.13 -11.56 -16.18
N ARG A 35 -0.10 -12.47 -15.23
CA ARG A 35 0.44 -13.84 -15.31
C ARG A 35 -0.09 -14.61 -16.53
N ALA A 36 -1.37 -14.43 -16.85
CA ALA A 36 -1.98 -15.04 -18.03
C ALA A 36 -1.38 -14.48 -19.33
N ALA A 37 -1.21 -13.16 -19.44
CA ALA A 37 -0.58 -12.52 -20.61
C ALA A 37 0.82 -13.06 -20.85
N VAL A 38 1.69 -13.02 -19.82
CA VAL A 38 3.08 -13.51 -19.92
C VAL A 38 3.14 -14.97 -20.37
N ARG A 39 2.26 -15.83 -19.83
CA ARG A 39 2.20 -17.24 -20.23
C ARG A 39 1.81 -17.44 -21.70
N LEU A 40 0.87 -16.62 -22.18
CA LEU A 40 0.34 -16.73 -23.55
C LEU A 40 1.30 -16.14 -24.59
N GLU A 41 2.14 -15.18 -24.20
CA GLU A 41 3.16 -14.59 -25.07
C GLU A 41 4.22 -15.60 -25.54
N ALA A 42 4.53 -16.59 -24.70
CA ALA A 42 5.42 -17.70 -25.03
C ALA A 42 4.74 -18.81 -25.88
N GLY A 43 3.44 -18.65 -26.17
CA GLY A 43 2.63 -19.66 -26.86
C GLY A 43 2.58 -19.51 -28.38
N THR A 44 1.56 -20.11 -28.99
CA THR A 44 1.31 -20.06 -30.43
C THR A 44 0.92 -18.65 -30.90
N PRO A 45 0.94 -18.34 -32.22
CA PRO A 45 0.42 -17.06 -32.72
C PRO A 45 -1.02 -16.75 -32.30
N PHE A 46 -1.85 -17.79 -32.13
CA PHE A 46 -3.21 -17.65 -31.59
C PHE A 46 -3.20 -17.23 -30.11
N ASP A 47 -2.31 -17.79 -29.30
CA ASP A 47 -2.13 -17.41 -27.90
C ASP A 47 -1.62 -15.97 -27.76
N GLN A 48 -0.71 -15.56 -28.64
CA GLN A 48 -0.19 -14.18 -28.68
C GLN A 48 -1.32 -13.17 -28.95
N ALA A 49 -2.26 -13.47 -29.86
CA ALA A 49 -3.43 -12.63 -30.08
C ALA A 49 -4.32 -12.52 -28.83
N ARG A 50 -4.44 -13.59 -28.04
CA ARG A 50 -5.15 -13.57 -26.75
C ARG A 50 -4.36 -12.78 -25.69
N ALA A 51 -3.04 -12.84 -25.69
CA ALA A 51 -2.20 -12.04 -24.80
C ALA A 51 -2.40 -10.53 -25.02
N VAL A 52 -2.53 -10.09 -26.28
CA VAL A 52 -2.86 -8.68 -26.62
C VAL A 52 -4.17 -8.25 -25.97
N ARG A 53 -5.20 -9.12 -25.93
CA ARG A 53 -6.46 -8.80 -25.24
C ARG A 53 -6.28 -8.63 -23.74
N PHE A 54 -5.46 -9.47 -23.10
CA PHE A 54 -5.14 -9.31 -21.69
C PHE A 54 -4.37 -8.01 -21.40
N ARG A 55 -3.46 -7.60 -22.28
CA ARG A 55 -2.75 -6.31 -22.14
C ARG A 55 -3.71 -5.13 -22.20
N ARG A 56 -4.65 -5.13 -23.14
CA ARG A 56 -5.69 -4.10 -23.21
C ARG A 56 -6.58 -4.09 -21.96
N LEU A 57 -6.98 -5.26 -21.47
CA LEU A 57 -7.72 -5.35 -20.21
C LEU A 57 -6.92 -4.77 -19.05
N LEU A 58 -5.61 -5.02 -18.98
CA LEU A 58 -4.75 -4.46 -17.94
C LEU A 58 -4.71 -2.92 -17.99
N GLU A 59 -4.66 -2.32 -19.18
CA GLU A 59 -4.74 -0.86 -19.33
C GLU A 59 -6.07 -0.31 -18.77
N GLU A 60 -7.19 -0.96 -19.07
CA GLU A 60 -8.51 -0.58 -18.54
C GLU A 60 -8.57 -0.73 -17.00
N MET A 61 -7.98 -1.80 -16.47
CA MET A 61 -7.92 -2.03 -15.02
C MET A 61 -6.98 -1.07 -14.29
N ASP A 62 -5.89 -0.64 -14.93
CA ASP A 62 -4.99 0.36 -14.37
C ASP A 62 -5.70 1.72 -14.20
N VAL A 63 -6.60 2.10 -15.11
CA VAL A 63 -7.45 3.30 -14.95
C VAL A 63 -8.36 3.17 -13.72
N LEU A 64 -9.06 2.04 -13.58
CA LEU A 64 -9.94 1.79 -12.42
C LEU A 64 -9.15 1.73 -11.11
N TRP A 65 -7.94 1.18 -11.15
CA TRP A 65 -7.02 1.15 -10.02
C TRP A 65 -6.66 2.57 -9.56
N GLN A 66 -6.29 3.45 -10.49
CA GLN A 66 -5.96 4.84 -10.16
C GLN A 66 -7.16 5.58 -9.58
N GLN A 67 -8.35 5.43 -10.17
CA GLN A 67 -9.59 6.02 -9.62
C GLN A 67 -9.85 5.56 -8.17
N GLY A 68 -9.63 4.28 -7.88
CA GLY A 68 -9.77 3.76 -6.52
C GLY A 68 -8.72 4.33 -5.55
N LEU A 69 -7.49 4.56 -6.01
CA LEU A 69 -6.45 5.22 -5.21
C LEU A 69 -6.78 6.69 -4.94
N ASP A 70 -7.26 7.43 -5.94
CA ASP A 70 -7.70 8.81 -5.80
C ASP A 70 -8.84 8.91 -4.78
N GLN A 71 -9.85 8.05 -4.92
CA GLN A 71 -10.96 8.01 -3.97
C GLN A 71 -10.51 7.65 -2.56
N ARG A 72 -9.55 6.71 -2.40
CA ARG A 72 -8.96 6.41 -1.09
C ARG A 72 -8.26 7.64 -0.50
N SER A 73 -7.52 8.39 -1.33
CA SER A 73 -6.82 9.61 -0.92
C SER A 73 -7.80 10.70 -0.45
N GLU A 74 -8.89 10.92 -1.19
CA GLU A 74 -9.95 11.85 -0.81
C GLU A 74 -10.61 11.46 0.52
N LEU A 75 -10.96 10.18 0.68
CA LEU A 75 -11.55 9.68 1.93
C LEU A 75 -10.56 9.75 3.10
N GLY A 76 -9.28 9.51 2.86
CA GLY A 76 -8.22 9.73 3.85
C GLY A 76 -8.15 11.19 4.28
N SER A 77 -8.37 12.13 3.37
CA SER A 77 -8.24 13.56 3.65
C SER A 77 -9.42 14.01 4.51
N ALA A 78 -10.62 13.58 4.13
CA ALA A 78 -11.82 13.75 4.95
C ALA A 78 -11.68 13.13 6.35
N LEU A 79 -10.94 12.01 6.50
CA LEU A 79 -10.71 11.37 7.79
C LEU A 79 -9.80 12.23 8.68
N LEU A 80 -8.73 12.78 8.12
CA LEU A 80 -7.82 13.67 8.83
C LEU A 80 -8.51 14.99 9.24
N GLU A 81 -9.36 15.53 8.37
CA GLU A 81 -10.15 16.73 8.67
C GLU A 81 -11.21 16.47 9.76
N LEU A 82 -11.82 15.29 9.77
CA LEU A 82 -12.82 14.90 10.76
C LEU A 82 -12.20 14.55 12.13
N ALA A 83 -10.95 14.13 12.17
CA ALA A 83 -10.33 13.57 13.38
C ALA A 83 -10.41 14.46 14.62
N PRO A 84 -10.14 15.79 14.56
CA PRO A 84 -10.25 16.66 15.73
C PRO A 84 -11.67 16.71 16.31
N ASP A 85 -12.68 16.85 15.46
CA ASP A 85 -14.08 16.89 15.89
C ASP A 85 -14.54 15.54 16.45
N PHE A 86 -14.08 14.44 15.86
CA PHE A 86 -14.31 13.10 16.38
C PHE A 86 -13.66 12.90 17.75
N ASP A 87 -12.42 13.35 17.92
CA ASP A 87 -11.67 13.24 19.17
C ASP A 87 -12.25 14.09 20.30
N LEU A 88 -12.83 15.25 19.97
CA LEU A 88 -13.59 16.08 20.91
C LEU A 88 -14.96 15.48 21.26
N ALA A 89 -15.56 14.74 20.33
CA ALA A 89 -16.88 14.14 20.49
C ALA A 89 -16.87 12.78 21.20
N THR A 90 -15.70 12.19 21.44
CA THR A 90 -15.55 10.83 21.99
C THR A 90 -14.55 10.78 23.14
N THR A 91 -14.84 9.93 24.11
CA THR A 91 -13.88 9.55 25.16
C THR A 91 -12.86 8.53 24.60
N PRO A 92 -11.69 8.36 25.24
CA PRO A 92 -10.73 7.32 24.85
C PRO A 92 -11.36 5.92 24.78
N GLY A 93 -12.20 5.55 25.75
CA GLY A 93 -12.90 4.27 25.77
C GLY A 93 -13.84 4.08 24.58
N GLU A 94 -14.64 5.10 24.25
CA GLU A 94 -15.52 5.06 23.06
C GLU A 94 -14.72 4.93 21.76
N ARG A 95 -13.56 5.58 21.66
CA ARG A 95 -12.67 5.42 20.49
C ARG A 95 -12.18 3.98 20.36
N PHE A 96 -11.79 3.35 21.45
CA PHE A 96 -11.35 1.95 21.44
C PHE A 96 -12.46 1.01 20.98
N GLU A 97 -13.69 1.21 21.45
CA GLU A 97 -14.85 0.43 20.99
C GLU A 97 -15.17 0.71 19.51
N LEU A 98 -15.21 1.97 19.10
CA LEU A 98 -15.52 2.38 17.72
C LEU A 98 -14.47 1.91 16.71
N LEU A 99 -13.22 1.74 17.12
CA LEU A 99 -12.13 1.19 16.32
C LEU A 99 -11.97 -0.33 16.49
N ASN A 100 -12.77 -0.96 17.35
CA ASN A 100 -12.72 -2.40 17.64
C ASN A 100 -11.32 -2.86 18.13
N ILE A 101 -10.77 -2.11 19.09
CA ILE A 101 -9.43 -2.33 19.65
C ILE A 101 -9.48 -3.41 20.74
N ASN A 102 -8.59 -4.40 20.66
CA ASN A 102 -8.51 -5.46 21.67
C ASN A 102 -8.15 -4.88 23.05
N VAL A 103 -8.74 -5.41 24.12
CA VAL A 103 -8.43 -4.99 25.49
C VAL A 103 -6.95 -5.14 25.83
N ALA A 104 -6.28 -6.17 25.30
CA ALA A 104 -4.85 -6.38 25.51
C ALA A 104 -4.00 -5.21 24.96
N ASP A 105 -4.39 -4.67 23.81
CA ASP A 105 -3.65 -3.59 23.14
C ASP A 105 -3.89 -2.22 23.81
N ARG A 106 -4.94 -2.09 24.65
CA ARG A 106 -5.28 -0.84 25.34
C ARG A 106 -4.31 -0.47 26.46
N ALA A 107 -3.59 -1.45 27.02
CA ALA A 107 -2.78 -1.27 28.23
C ALA A 107 -1.64 -0.25 28.05
N ASP A 108 -1.07 -0.17 26.84
CA ASP A 108 0.07 0.70 26.54
C ASP A 108 -0.35 2.02 25.86
N ILE A 109 -1.65 2.27 25.70
CA ILE A 109 -2.18 3.46 25.01
C ILE A 109 -2.54 4.54 26.01
N GLY A 110 -1.79 5.65 25.98
CA GLY A 110 -2.14 6.84 26.74
C GLY A 110 -3.49 7.46 26.36
N GLU A 111 -4.19 8.05 27.32
CA GLU A 111 -5.53 8.65 27.14
C GLU A 111 -5.57 9.83 26.14
N ARG A 112 -4.41 10.44 25.86
CA ARG A 112 -4.26 11.57 24.93
C ARG A 112 -4.21 11.16 23.47
N ASN A 113 -4.19 9.86 23.17
CA ASN A 113 -4.11 9.36 21.80
C ASN A 113 -5.46 9.53 21.09
N GLY A 114 -5.48 10.45 20.13
CA GLY A 114 -6.60 10.68 19.23
C GLY A 114 -6.65 9.67 18.08
N LEU A 115 -7.70 9.76 17.26
CA LEU A 115 -8.00 8.85 16.17
C LEU A 115 -6.81 8.57 15.25
N VAL A 116 -6.12 9.62 14.80
CA VAL A 116 -4.98 9.49 13.88
C VAL A 116 -3.82 8.72 14.53
N MET A 117 -3.55 8.97 15.81
CA MET A 117 -2.47 8.27 16.52
C MET A 117 -2.82 6.78 16.72
N LEU A 118 -4.07 6.48 17.08
CA LEU A 118 -4.53 5.10 17.24
C LEU A 118 -4.49 4.31 15.92
N VAL A 119 -4.90 4.95 14.81
CA VAL A 119 -4.97 4.31 13.50
C VAL A 119 -3.60 4.22 12.83
N ALA A 120 -2.80 5.28 12.80
CA ALA A 120 -1.57 5.34 12.02
C ALA A 120 -0.29 5.16 12.86
N GLY A 121 -0.30 5.60 14.11
CA GLY A 121 0.84 5.45 15.02
C GLY A 121 0.90 4.05 15.64
N TYR A 122 -0.21 3.59 16.23
CA TYR A 122 -0.28 2.27 16.87
C TYR A 122 -0.82 1.16 15.97
N VAL A 123 -1.41 1.51 14.80
CA VAL A 123 -1.92 0.53 13.83
C VAL A 123 -2.96 -0.41 14.46
N LEU A 124 -3.97 0.15 15.14
CA LEU A 124 -4.90 -0.63 15.98
C LEU A 124 -6.32 -0.81 15.44
N GLU A 125 -6.63 -0.31 14.24
CA GLU A 125 -7.95 -0.53 13.65
C GLU A 125 -8.27 -2.04 13.57
N ASP A 126 -9.45 -2.45 14.08
CA ASP A 126 -9.92 -3.84 14.04
C ASP A 126 -8.91 -4.85 14.62
N SER A 127 -8.03 -4.44 15.53
CA SER A 127 -7.03 -5.31 16.16
C SER A 127 -7.64 -6.53 16.85
N ALA A 128 -8.87 -6.42 17.37
CA ALA A 128 -9.59 -7.56 17.92
C ALA A 128 -9.89 -8.64 16.86
N GLU A 129 -10.34 -8.26 15.66
CA GLU A 129 -10.63 -9.16 14.54
C GLU A 129 -9.36 -9.66 13.85
N ARG A 130 -8.30 -8.85 13.85
CA ARG A 130 -7.06 -9.07 13.08
C ARG A 130 -5.93 -9.68 13.91
N ARG A 131 -6.18 -10.18 15.12
CA ARG A 131 -5.17 -10.71 16.06
C ARG A 131 -4.22 -11.80 15.50
N ARG A 132 -4.57 -12.45 14.38
CA ARG A 132 -3.75 -13.49 13.73
C ARG A 132 -3.08 -13.02 12.44
N GLN A 133 -3.23 -11.74 12.09
CA GLN A 133 -2.57 -11.16 10.93
C GLN A 133 -1.22 -10.61 11.36
N GLU A 134 -0.19 -10.88 10.56
CA GLU A 134 1.17 -10.40 10.80
C GLU A 134 1.27 -8.88 10.70
N PHE A 135 0.40 -8.27 9.87
CA PHE A 135 0.34 -6.84 9.64
C PHE A 135 -1.10 -6.35 9.78
N ASN A 136 -1.29 -5.22 10.47
CA ASN A 136 -2.59 -4.57 10.54
C ASN A 136 -2.73 -3.49 9.46
N ASP A 137 -2.98 -3.92 8.23
CA ASP A 137 -3.18 -3.05 7.06
C ASP A 137 -4.66 -2.63 6.91
N GLY A 138 -5.25 -2.13 7.98
CA GLY A 138 -6.65 -1.68 8.02
C GLY A 138 -7.00 -0.64 6.94
N PRO A 139 -8.26 -0.55 6.47
CA PRO A 139 -8.66 0.47 5.50
C PRO A 139 -8.44 1.91 5.98
N LEU A 140 -8.64 2.20 7.27
CA LEU A 140 -8.31 3.51 7.85
C LEU A 140 -6.80 3.71 7.86
N PHE A 141 -6.02 2.71 8.30
CA PHE A 141 -4.56 2.77 8.28
C PHE A 141 -4.04 3.09 6.88
N ASN A 142 -4.45 2.33 5.86
CA ASN A 142 -4.01 2.50 4.48
C ASN A 142 -4.34 3.89 3.91
N ALA A 143 -5.51 4.45 4.28
CA ALA A 143 -5.91 5.78 3.82
C ALA A 143 -5.08 6.90 4.47
N VAL A 144 -4.91 6.83 5.80
CA VAL A 144 -4.10 7.81 6.54
C VAL A 144 -2.63 7.72 6.15
N HIS A 145 -2.09 6.50 6.09
CA HIS A 145 -0.70 6.24 5.75
C HIS A 145 -0.38 6.74 4.33
N LEU A 146 -1.27 6.51 3.35
CA LEU A 146 -1.11 7.05 1.99
C LEU A 146 -0.92 8.57 2.01
N LEU A 147 -1.73 9.30 2.79
CA LEU A 147 -1.61 10.76 2.86
C LEU A 147 -0.37 11.23 3.61
N ILE A 148 0.03 10.53 4.68
CA ILE A 148 1.29 10.82 5.36
C ILE A 148 2.43 10.69 4.36
N VAL A 149 2.50 9.59 3.61
CA VAL A 149 3.53 9.35 2.59
C VAL A 149 3.51 10.42 1.50
N LEU A 150 2.33 10.76 0.97
CA LEU A 150 2.19 11.79 -0.07
C LEU A 150 2.65 13.17 0.44
N LYS A 151 2.24 13.58 1.65
CA LYS A 151 2.64 14.86 2.25
C LYS A 151 4.13 14.92 2.57
N MET A 152 4.69 13.84 3.11
CA MET A 152 6.12 13.75 3.41
C MET A 152 6.95 13.82 2.12
N SER A 153 6.50 13.13 1.07
CA SER A 153 7.20 13.12 -0.23
C SER A 153 7.10 14.45 -0.98
N ALA A 154 6.00 15.19 -0.82
CA ALA A 154 5.77 16.46 -1.53
C ALA A 154 6.67 17.61 -1.05
N THR A 155 7.02 17.65 0.23
CA THR A 155 7.78 18.78 0.82
C THR A 155 9.26 18.46 0.98
N ALA A 156 10.13 19.47 0.86
CA ALA A 156 11.57 19.30 1.08
C ALA A 156 11.88 18.86 2.53
N ALA A 157 11.17 19.43 3.50
CA ALA A 157 11.30 19.06 4.91
C ALA A 157 10.84 17.62 5.18
N GLY A 158 9.71 17.20 4.59
CA GLY A 158 9.22 15.83 4.71
C GLY A 158 10.18 14.80 4.10
N ARG A 159 10.75 15.10 2.92
CA ARG A 159 11.78 14.26 2.31
C ARG A 159 13.02 14.14 3.18
N ALA A 160 13.55 15.27 3.67
CA ALA A 160 14.70 15.27 4.57
C ALA A 160 14.45 14.49 5.88
N ALA A 161 13.24 14.60 6.45
CA ALA A 161 12.85 13.81 7.62
C ALA A 161 12.76 12.31 7.30
N THR A 162 12.23 11.97 6.13
CA THR A 162 12.13 10.58 5.65
C THR A 162 13.52 9.98 5.44
N ASP A 163 14.40 10.69 4.73
CA ASP A 163 15.79 10.27 4.49
C ASP A 163 16.54 10.07 5.82
N LYS A 164 16.35 11.00 6.77
CA LYS A 164 16.95 10.87 8.11
C LYS A 164 16.49 9.61 8.83
N ILE A 165 15.18 9.32 8.85
CA ILE A 165 14.64 8.10 9.47
C ILE A 165 15.23 6.86 8.80
N PHE A 166 15.29 6.84 7.46
CA PHE A 166 15.85 5.70 6.73
C PHE A 166 17.33 5.49 7.05
N THR A 167 18.13 6.55 7.08
CA THR A 167 19.54 6.47 7.45
C THR A 167 19.75 6.00 8.89
N GLU A 168 18.94 6.49 9.84
CA GLU A 168 19.06 6.09 11.24
C GLU A 168 18.65 4.63 11.48
N VAL A 169 17.62 4.15 10.76
CA VAL A 169 17.08 2.79 10.96
C VAL A 169 17.87 1.74 10.17
N PHE A 170 18.27 2.04 8.94
CA PHE A 170 18.86 1.06 8.01
C PHE A 170 20.34 1.33 7.71
N GLY A 171 20.89 2.48 8.13
CA GLY A 171 22.24 2.92 7.81
C GLY A 171 22.34 3.64 6.45
N GLU A 172 23.43 4.40 6.25
CA GLU A 172 23.67 5.18 5.03
C GLU A 172 23.78 4.30 3.75
N ASP A 173 24.14 3.03 3.91
CA ASP A 173 24.42 2.12 2.79
C ASP A 173 23.19 1.33 2.29
N ALA A 174 22.05 1.38 3.00
CA ALA A 174 20.90 0.53 2.71
C ALA A 174 20.26 0.73 1.33
N PHE A 175 20.50 1.88 0.70
CA PHE A 175 19.90 2.25 -0.58
C PHE A 175 20.93 2.64 -1.65
N GLN A 176 22.21 2.31 -1.45
CA GLN A 176 23.16 2.43 -2.56
C GLN A 176 22.66 1.52 -3.70
N PRO A 177 22.42 2.06 -4.91
CA PRO A 177 22.07 1.22 -6.04
C PRO A 177 23.17 0.17 -6.18
N PRO A 178 22.83 -1.13 -6.36
CA PRO A 178 23.84 -2.17 -6.45
C PRO A 178 24.86 -1.75 -7.49
N ALA A 179 26.13 -1.73 -7.10
CA ALA A 179 27.22 -1.34 -7.99
C ALA A 179 27.03 -2.08 -9.34
N PRO A 180 27.09 -1.37 -10.48
CA PRO A 180 26.82 -1.98 -11.77
C PRO A 180 27.71 -3.21 -11.91
N LYS A 181 27.10 -4.40 -11.89
CA LYS A 181 27.84 -5.64 -12.11
C LYS A 181 28.47 -5.49 -13.49
N LYS A 182 29.80 -5.38 -13.57
CA LYS A 182 30.52 -5.51 -14.83
C LYS A 182 30.26 -6.94 -15.30
N THR A 183 29.24 -7.12 -16.13
CA THR A 183 29.00 -8.39 -16.82
C THR A 183 30.14 -8.55 -17.81
N CYS A 184 31.26 -9.10 -17.33
CA CYS A 184 32.31 -9.61 -18.20
C CYS A 184 31.75 -10.90 -18.80
N LEU A 185 30.98 -10.75 -19.89
CA LEU A 185 30.68 -11.83 -20.81
C LEU A 185 32.03 -12.27 -21.41
N THR A 186 32.68 -13.19 -20.70
CA THR A 186 33.78 -13.97 -21.27
C THR A 186 33.16 -14.88 -22.31
N LEU A 187 33.28 -14.48 -23.58
CA LEU A 187 32.96 -15.33 -24.72
C LEU A 187 33.87 -16.57 -24.65
N VAL A 188 33.32 -17.67 -24.14
CA VAL A 188 33.97 -18.98 -24.18
C VAL A 188 33.94 -19.47 -25.62
N GLY A 189 35.10 -19.43 -26.27
CA GLY A 189 35.54 -20.37 -27.31
C GLY A 189 34.75 -20.36 -28.62
N ALA A 190 35.23 -19.61 -29.61
CA ALA A 190 35.02 -19.99 -31.00
C ALA A 190 35.92 -21.20 -31.34
N PRO A 191 35.39 -22.35 -31.79
CA PRO A 191 36.22 -23.45 -32.23
C PRO A 191 36.95 -23.07 -33.52
N THR A 192 38.28 -23.17 -33.44
CA THR A 192 39.23 -22.92 -34.53
C THR A 192 39.06 -23.98 -35.61
N THR A 193 38.71 -23.57 -36.83
CA THR A 193 38.73 -24.43 -38.01
C THR A 193 40.18 -24.78 -38.34
N GLN A 194 40.55 -26.06 -38.24
CA GLN A 194 41.80 -26.56 -38.82
C GLN A 194 41.63 -26.74 -40.33
N PRO A 195 42.58 -26.26 -41.16
CA PRO A 195 42.59 -26.54 -42.59
C PRO A 195 43.14 -27.96 -42.83
N GLY A 196 42.52 -28.66 -43.79
CA GLY A 196 42.82 -30.05 -44.09
C GLY A 196 44.23 -30.31 -44.63
N GLU A 197 44.68 -31.54 -44.42
CA GLU A 197 45.75 -32.17 -45.18
C GLU A 197 45.19 -33.40 -45.91
N LYS A 198 45.68 -33.55 -47.14
CA LYS A 198 45.36 -34.58 -48.12
C LYS A 198 46.01 -35.91 -47.77
#